data_AF-A0A6A1VQA4-F1
#
_entry.id   AF-A0A6A1VQA4-F1
#
_cell.length_a   1.000
_cell.length_b   1.000
_cell.length_c   1.000
_cell.angle_alpha   90.00
_cell.angle_beta   90.00
_cell.angle_gamma   90.00
#
_symmetry.space_group_name_H-M   'P 1'
#
loop_
_entity.id
_entity.type
_entity.pdbx_description
1 polymer ?
#
loop_
_entity_poly.entity_id
_entity_poly.type
_entity_poly.pdbx_seq_one_letter_code
_entity_poly.pdbx_strand_id
1 'polypeptide(L)'
;MASHIVGYPRMGPKRELKFALESFWDKKSSVEDLVKVAADLRSFIWKQMADAGTKHIPSNTFSFYDQVLDTPTMLGAVPPRYGRNGG
;
A
#
# COMPACT_ATOMS: atom_id res chain seq x y z
N MET A 1 -8.90 25.14 14.28
CA MET A 1 -8.50 24.69 12.93
C MET A 1 -8.32 23.18 12.93
N ALA A 2 -8.56 22.51 11.80
CA ALA A 2 -8.39 21.06 11.63
C ALA A 2 -7.08 20.76 10.88
N SER A 3 -6.39 19.68 11.23
CA SER A 3 -5.19 19.19 10.52
C SER A 3 -5.54 18.10 9.50
N HIS A 4 -4.84 18.09 8.37
CA HIS A 4 -5.04 17.14 7.26
C HIS A 4 -3.72 16.78 6.60
N ILE A 5 -3.59 15.52 6.17
CA ILE A 5 -2.45 14.99 5.41
C ILE A 5 -2.97 14.39 4.11
N VAL A 6 -2.44 14.85 2.96
CA VAL A 6 -2.86 14.38 1.61
C VAL A 6 -2.34 12.97 1.26
N GLY A 7 -1.24 12.55 1.88
CA GLY A 7 -0.48 11.36 1.51
C GLY A 7 0.55 10.97 2.56
N TYR A 8 0.98 9.72 2.59
CA TYR A 8 2.01 9.26 3.52
C TYR A 8 2.99 8.28 2.86
N PRO A 9 4.31 8.33 3.17
CA PRO A 9 5.27 7.35 2.66
C PRO A 9 4.89 5.91 3.07
N ARG A 10 4.86 5.00 2.11
CA ARG A 10 4.40 3.61 2.29
C ARG A 10 5.51 2.59 2.49
N MET A 11 6.77 2.98 2.29
CA MET A 11 7.91 2.04 2.34
C MET A 11 8.22 1.54 3.75
N GLY A 12 7.74 2.25 4.77
CA GLY A 12 8.07 2.02 6.17
C GLY A 12 9.41 2.65 6.59
N PRO A 13 9.62 2.90 7.90
CA PRO A 13 10.80 3.60 8.41
C PRO A 13 12.13 2.90 8.07
N LYS A 14 12.13 1.58 7.90
CA LYS A 14 13.31 0.77 7.56
C LYS A 14 13.17 0.07 6.21
N ARG A 15 12.30 0.60 5.33
CA ARG A 15 12.01 0.03 4.00
C ARG A 15 11.43 -1.38 4.06
N GLU A 16 10.64 -1.68 5.09
CA GLU A 16 9.98 -2.96 5.32
C GLU A 16 9.23 -3.44 4.06
N LEU A 17 8.49 -2.54 3.39
CA LEU A 17 7.75 -2.89 2.17
C LEU A 17 8.69 -3.25 1.01
N LYS A 18 9.87 -2.63 0.90
CA LYS A 18 10.86 -2.95 -0.14
C LYS A 18 11.26 -4.41 -0.05
N PHE A 19 11.69 -4.82 1.13
CA PHE A 19 12.23 -6.15 1.35
C PHE A 19 11.14 -7.21 1.31
N ALA A 20 9.93 -6.89 1.78
CA ALA A 20 8.78 -7.78 1.64
C ALA A 20 8.40 -8.02 0.17
N LEU A 21 8.38 -6.97 -0.66
CA LEU A 21 8.13 -7.09 -2.10
C LEU A 21 9.23 -7.89 -2.80
N GLU A 22 10.50 -7.57 -2.54
CA GLU A 22 11.64 -8.30 -3.12
C GLU A 22 11.62 -9.78 -2.72
N SER A 23 11.36 -10.09 -1.45
CA SER A 23 11.21 -11.47 -0.97
C SER A 23 10.06 -12.20 -1.66
N PHE A 24 8.92 -11.54 -1.84
CA PHE A 24 7.77 -12.11 -2.54
C PHE A 24 8.08 -12.36 -4.03
N TRP A 25 8.69 -11.40 -4.72
CA TRP A 25 9.07 -11.55 -6.13
C TRP A 25 10.13 -12.64 -6.34
N ASP A 26 11.07 -12.78 -5.40
CA ASP A 26 12.06 -13.85 -5.37
C ASP A 26 11.49 -15.21 -4.94
N LYS A 27 10.19 -15.29 -4.65
CA LYS A 27 9.48 -16.50 -4.15
C LYS A 27 10.04 -17.04 -2.82
N LYS A 28 10.66 -16.17 -2.02
CA LYS A 28 11.22 -16.48 -0.69
C LYS A 28 10.20 -16.33 0.43
N SER A 29 9.08 -15.66 0.16
CA SER A 29 7.95 -15.51 1.09
C SER A 29 6.61 -15.66 0.38
N SER A 30 5.58 -15.97 1.14
CA SER A 30 4.22 -16.14 0.64
C SER A 30 3.51 -14.80 0.37
N VAL A 31 2.35 -14.85 -0.27
CA VAL A 31 1.51 -13.65 -0.43
C VAL A 31 0.93 -13.22 0.92
N GLU A 32 0.66 -14.17 1.81
CA GLU A 32 0.18 -13.95 3.17
C GLU A 32 1.21 -13.15 3.98
N ASP A 33 2.50 -13.46 3.84
CA ASP A 33 3.59 -12.73 4.48
C ASP A 33 3.66 -11.28 3.98
N LEU A 34 3.56 -11.06 2.66
CA LEU A 34 3.56 -9.73 2.06
C LEU A 34 2.35 -8.90 2.53
N VAL A 35 1.16 -9.49 2.52
CA VAL A 35 -0.08 -8.84 2.96
C VAL A 35 -0.02 -8.51 4.45
N LYS A 36 0.59 -9.38 5.26
CA LYS A 36 0.82 -9.14 6.68
C LYS A 36 1.70 -7.91 6.91
N VAL A 37 2.87 -7.84 6.27
CA VAL A 37 3.76 -6.66 6.38
C VAL A 37 3.04 -5.39 5.96
N ALA A 38 2.27 -5.44 4.86
CA ALA A 38 1.51 -4.30 4.38
C ALA A 38 0.40 -3.85 5.36
N ALA A 39 -0.31 -4.79 5.97
CA ALA A 39 -1.34 -4.50 6.98
C ALA A 39 -0.72 -3.88 8.24
N ASP A 40 0.39 -4.43 8.71
CA ASP A 40 1.11 -3.94 9.89
C ASP A 40 1.65 -2.51 9.64
N LEU A 41 2.18 -2.22 8.44
CA LEU A 41 2.60 -0.88 8.04
C LEU A 41 1.44 0.13 8.02
N ARG A 42 0.30 -0.22 7.41
CA ARG A 42 -0.86 0.68 7.38
C ARG A 42 -1.39 0.96 8.77
N SER A 43 -1.48 -0.07 9.61
CA SER A 43 -1.91 0.05 11.02
C SER A 43 -0.98 0.97 11.81
N PHE A 44 0.34 0.79 11.67
CA PHE A 44 1.33 1.66 12.30
C PHE A 44 1.18 3.13 11.86
N ILE A 45 1.07 3.38 10.56
CA ILE A 45 0.95 4.72 9.98
C ILE A 45 -0.32 5.44 10.46
N TRP A 46 -1.47 4.75 10.46
CA TRP A 46 -2.72 5.33 10.94
C TRP A 46 -2.69 5.65 12.42
N LYS A 47 -2.15 4.76 13.26
CA LYS A 47 -1.96 5.01 14.69
C LYS A 47 -1.04 6.20 14.91
N GLN A 48 0.09 6.26 14.22
CA GLN A 48 1.02 7.38 14.30
C GLN A 48 0.36 8.73 13.99
N MET A 49 -0.44 8.81 12.91
CA MET A 49 -1.16 10.04 12.56
C MET A 49 -2.25 10.39 13.58
N ALA A 50 -2.95 9.38 14.10
CA ALA A 50 -3.98 9.56 15.12
C ALA A 50 -3.37 10.06 16.44
N ASP A 51 -2.27 9.47 16.88
CA ASP A 51 -1.54 9.84 18.09
C ASP A 51 -0.96 11.27 17.99
N ALA A 52 -0.62 11.70 16.77
CA ALA A 52 -0.21 13.08 16.48
C ALA A 52 -1.39 14.09 16.46
N GLY A 53 -2.63 13.65 16.68
CA GLY A 53 -3.82 14.51 16.67
C GLY A 53 -4.27 14.93 15.27
N THR A 54 -3.93 14.18 14.23
CA THR A 54 -4.37 14.47 12.85
C THR A 54 -5.87 14.25 12.73
N LYS A 55 -6.63 15.31 12.41
CA LYS A 55 -8.10 15.20 12.30
C LYS A 55 -8.56 14.46 11.05
N HIS A 56 -7.89 14.68 9.92
CA HIS A 56 -8.21 14.03 8.65
C HIS A 56 -7.04 13.16 8.20
N ILE A 57 -7.15 11.86 8.49
CA ILE A 57 -6.15 10.84 8.18
C ILE A 57 -6.48 10.23 6.82
N PRO A 58 -5.53 10.19 5.87
CA PRO A 58 -5.80 9.65 4.54
C PRO A 58 -5.86 8.11 4.56
N SER A 59 -6.74 7.57 3.72
CA SER A 59 -6.78 6.16 3.36
C SER A 59 -6.43 5.99 1.87
N ASN A 60 -6.12 4.77 1.46
CA ASN A 60 -5.75 4.43 0.08
C ASN A 60 -4.51 5.16 -0.49
N THR A 61 -3.66 5.71 0.39
CA THR A 61 -2.33 6.24 0.03
C THR A 61 -1.26 5.14 -0.05
N PHE A 62 -1.52 4.02 0.62
CA PHE A 62 -0.73 2.81 0.49
C PHE A 62 -0.93 2.19 -0.90
N SER A 63 0.15 1.69 -1.48
CA SER A 63 0.16 0.91 -2.70
C SER A 63 1.28 -0.13 -2.61
N PHE A 64 1.06 -1.32 -3.18
CA PHE A 64 2.13 -2.31 -3.33
C PHE A 64 3.15 -1.91 -4.39
N TYR A 65 2.79 -1.02 -5.32
CA TYR A 65 3.69 -0.63 -6.40
C TYR A 65 3.55 0.85 -6.74
N ASP A 66 2.40 1.25 -7.25
CA ASP A 66 2.10 2.61 -7.68
C ASP A 66 0.59 2.92 -7.61
N GLN A 67 0.25 4.10 -7.10
CA GLN A 67 -1.13 4.55 -6.94
C GLN A 67 -1.84 4.84 -8.28
N VAL A 68 -1.08 5.21 -9.33
CA VAL A 68 -1.64 5.36 -10.67
C VAL A 68 -1.93 3.99 -11.26
N LEU A 69 -1.17 2.94 -10.95
CA LEU A 69 -1.45 1.54 -11.32
C LEU A 69 -2.61 0.92 -10.52
N ASP A 70 -2.83 1.34 -9.28
CA ASP A 70 -3.96 0.88 -8.47
C ASP A 70 -5.30 1.28 -9.10
N THR A 71 -5.36 2.46 -9.72
CA THR A 71 -6.57 3.01 -10.35
C THR A 71 -7.08 2.20 -11.56
N PRO A 72 -6.30 1.86 -12.60
CA PRO A 72 -6.73 1.00 -13.68
C PRO A 72 -7.00 -0.43 -13.18
N THR A 73 -6.33 -0.89 -12.13
CA THR A 73 -6.65 -2.18 -11.49
C THR A 73 -8.05 -2.15 -10.88
N MET A 74 -8.42 -1.05 -10.21
CA MET A 74 -9.76 -0.82 -9.67
C MET A 74 -10.83 -0.71 -10.76
N LEU A 75 -10.52 -0.04 -11.88
CA LEU A 75 -11.44 0.19 -12.99
C LEU A 75 -11.54 -1.01 -13.97
N GLY A 76 -10.76 -2.07 -13.75
CA GLY A 76 -10.65 -3.18 -14.71
C GLY A 76 -9.99 -2.80 -16.03
N ALA A 77 -9.28 -1.66 -16.10
CA ALA A 77 -8.60 -1.14 -17.29
C ALA A 77 -7.23 -1.84 -17.51
N VAL A 78 -7.22 -3.17 -17.46
CA VAL A 78 -6.02 -4.00 -17.66
C VAL A 78 -5.85 -4.29 -19.15
N PRO A 79 -4.70 -3.96 -19.78
CA PRO A 79 -4.49 -4.22 -21.20
C PRO A 79 -4.62 -5.70 -21.59
N PRO A 80 -5.18 -6.03 -22.78
CA PRO A 80 -5.42 -7.42 -23.20
C PRO A 80 -4.18 -8.34 -23.19
N ARG A 81 -2.99 -7.77 -23.43
CA ARG A 81 -1.71 -8.51 -23.41
C ARG A 81 -1.38 -9.19 -22.07
N TYR A 82 -2.04 -8.80 -20.97
CA TYR A 82 -1.87 -9.44 -19.66
C TYR A 82 -2.82 -10.62 -19.42
N GLY A 83 -3.68 -10.97 -20.40
CA GLY A 83 -4.50 -12.19 -20.35
C GLY A 83 -5.55 -12.23 -19.23
N ARG A 84 -5.95 -11.06 -18.68
CA ARG A 84 -6.95 -10.99 -17.61
C ARG A 84 -8.35 -11.23 -18.19
N ASN A 85 -8.94 -12.38 -17.85
CA ASN A 85 -10.31 -12.72 -18.18
C ASN A 85 -11.26 -12.20 -17.06
N GLY A 86 -11.65 -10.93 -17.13
CA GLY A 86 -12.68 -10.35 -16.24
C GLY A 86 -12.20 -9.24 -15.31
N GLY A 87 -13.07 -8.22 -15.15
CA GLY A 87 -12.92 -7.07 -14.25
C GLY A 87 -13.34 -7.42 -12.84
#